data_AF-A0A8I0P3Q0-F1
#
_entry.id   AF-A0A8I0P3Q0-F1
#
_cell.length_a   1.000
_cell.length_b   1.000
_cell.length_c   1.000
_cell.angle_alpha   90.00
_cell.angle_beta   90.00
_cell.angle_gamma   90.00
#
_symmetry.space_group_name_H-M   'P 1'
#
loop_
_entity.id
_entity.type
_entity.pdbx_description
1 polymer ?
#
loop_
_entity_poly.entity_id
_entity_poly.type
_entity_poly.pdbx_seq_one_letter_code
_entity_poly.pdbx_strand_id
1 'polypeptide(L)'
;MVERASESGRLIGADEAVTVEEALRAYTIEAARACQGESDAGTLAPGKRADLVVLGDDPRRVEVSRIGEIEVVRTFVEGEDTS
;
A
#
# COMPACT_ATOMS: atom_id res chain seq x y z
N MET A 1 -10.48 0.90 2.92
CA MET A 1 -10.55 0.91 1.44
C MET A 1 -10.78 -0.50 0.94
N VAL A 2 -9.93 -1.46 1.33
CA VAL A 2 -10.13 -2.89 1.09
C VAL A 2 -11.18 -3.46 2.05
N GLU A 3 -11.07 -3.16 3.35
CA GLU A 3 -12.21 -3.21 4.26
C GLU A 3 -12.87 -1.84 4.33
N ARG A 4 -14.20 -1.81 4.32
CA ARG A 4 -14.98 -0.60 4.61
C ARG A 4 -15.92 -0.89 5.76
N ALA A 5 -15.43 -0.71 6.98
CA ALA A 5 -16.20 -0.85 8.21
C ALA A 5 -16.06 0.41 9.08
N SER A 6 -17.11 0.76 9.83
CA SER A 6 -17.01 1.76 10.90
C SER A 6 -16.27 1.18 12.10
N GLU A 7 -15.97 2.03 13.09
CA GLU A 7 -15.33 1.61 14.36
C GLU A 7 -16.10 0.47 15.07
N SER A 8 -17.44 0.47 14.98
CA SER A 8 -18.29 -0.61 15.52
C SER A 8 -18.32 -1.90 14.69
N GLY A 9 -17.53 -2.00 13.62
CA GLY A 9 -17.49 -3.17 12.71
C GLY A 9 -18.62 -3.21 11.67
N ARG A 10 -19.51 -2.22 11.64
CA ARG A 10 -20.58 -2.16 10.64
C ARG A 10 -20.00 -1.83 9.26
N LEU A 11 -20.25 -2.68 8.27
CA LEU A 11 -19.84 -2.43 6.90
C LEU A 11 -20.51 -1.17 6.32
N ILE A 12 -19.72 -0.35 5.61
CA ILE A 12 -20.14 0.92 4.99
C ILE A 12 -19.87 0.83 3.49
N GLY A 13 -20.93 0.78 2.68
CA GLY A 13 -20.84 0.69 1.21
C GLY A 13 -19.87 -0.42 0.76
N ALA A 14 -20.13 -1.66 1.18
CA ALA A 14 -19.25 -2.79 0.90
C ALA A 14 -18.98 -2.98 -0.60
N ASP A 15 -19.94 -2.62 -1.45
CA ASP A 15 -19.82 -2.69 -2.91
C ASP A 15 -18.81 -1.69 -3.50
N GLU A 16 -18.38 -0.69 -2.73
CA GLU A 16 -17.31 0.25 -3.12
C GLU A 16 -15.94 -0.17 -2.57
N ALA A 17 -15.84 -1.32 -1.90
CA ALA A 17 -14.57 -1.87 -1.47
C ALA A 17 -13.74 -2.30 -2.68
N VAL A 18 -12.45 -1.94 -2.66
CA VAL A 18 -11.52 -2.36 -3.71
C VAL A 18 -10.81 -3.65 -3.30
N THR A 19 -10.31 -4.39 -4.28
CA THR A 19 -9.44 -5.54 -4.03
C THR A 19 -8.10 -5.12 -3.42
N VAL A 20 -7.40 -6.05 -2.78
CA VAL A 20 -6.04 -5.82 -2.26
C VAL A 20 -5.09 -5.37 -3.38
N GLU A 21 -5.21 -5.96 -4.56
CA GLU A 21 -4.36 -5.61 -5.71
C GLU A 21 -4.62 -4.18 -6.19
N GLU A 22 -5.88 -3.78 -6.29
CA GLU A 22 -6.25 -2.40 -6.63
C GLU A 22 -5.71 -1.41 -5.60
N ALA A 23 -5.80 -1.72 -4.31
CA ALA A 23 -5.22 -0.87 -3.26
C ALA A 23 -3.69 -0.78 -3.39
N LEU A 24 -2.98 -1.90 -3.56
CA LEU A 24 -1.53 -1.90 -3.74
C LEU A 24 -1.10 -1.04 -4.93
N ARG A 25 -1.79 -1.15 -6.06
CA ARG A 25 -1.53 -0.32 -7.25
C ARG A 25 -1.86 1.15 -7.01
N ALA A 26 -3.01 1.42 -6.37
CA ALA A 26 -3.46 2.77 -6.04
C ALA A 26 -2.44 3.51 -5.18
N TYR A 27 -1.85 2.85 -4.18
CA TYR A 27 -0.84 3.43 -3.29
C TYR A 27 0.59 3.43 -3.86
N THR A 28 0.81 2.88 -5.06
CA THR A 28 2.14 2.79 -5.67
C THR A 28 2.16 3.44 -7.06
N ILE A 29 2.05 2.65 -8.12
CA ILE A 29 2.22 3.13 -9.49
C ILE A 29 1.10 4.07 -9.94
N GLU A 30 -0.15 3.86 -9.51
CA GLU A 30 -1.24 4.75 -9.92
C GLU A 30 -1.18 6.08 -9.17
N ALA A 31 -0.75 6.11 -7.91
CA ALA A 31 -0.43 7.36 -7.21
C ALA A 31 0.71 8.11 -7.90
N ALA A 32 1.79 7.42 -8.27
CA ALA A 32 2.89 8.04 -9.00
C ALA A 32 2.42 8.65 -10.33
N ARG A 33 1.62 7.92 -11.11
CA ARG A 33 1.03 8.42 -12.37
C ARG A 33 0.11 9.61 -12.17
N ALA A 34 -0.74 9.59 -11.14
CA ALA A 34 -1.63 10.70 -10.82
C ALA A 34 -0.86 11.99 -10.53
N CYS A 35 0.36 11.87 -10.02
CA CYS A 35 1.29 12.97 -9.76
C CYS A 35 2.31 13.22 -10.88
N GLN A 36 2.20 12.53 -12.03
CA GLN A 36 3.18 12.58 -13.14
C GLN A 36 4.62 12.21 -12.70
N GLY A 37 4.75 11.41 -11.64
CA GLY A 37 6.02 10.97 -11.04
C GLY A 37 6.38 9.52 -11.34
N GLU A 38 5.68 8.85 -12.27
CA GLU A 38 5.88 7.43 -12.58
C GLU A 38 7.22 7.10 -13.23
N SER A 39 7.95 8.10 -13.74
CA SER A 39 9.33 7.93 -14.20
C SER A 39 10.31 7.74 -13.04
N ASP A 40 9.97 8.24 -11.85
CA ASP A 40 10.88 8.37 -10.70
C ASP A 40 10.45 7.52 -9.49
N ALA A 41 9.16 7.27 -9.31
CA ALA A 41 8.60 6.54 -8.17
C ALA A 41 7.53 5.50 -8.57
N GLY A 42 6.95 4.83 -7.57
CA GLY A 42 5.78 3.95 -7.72
C GLY A 42 6.06 2.50 -8.15
N THR A 43 7.29 2.15 -8.53
CA THR A 43 7.72 0.75 -8.77
C THR A 43 9.18 0.57 -8.38
N LEU A 44 9.57 -0.65 -8.01
CA LEU A 44 10.98 -1.00 -7.81
C LEU A 44 11.63 -1.36 -9.14
N ALA A 45 12.44 -0.45 -9.69
CA ALA A 45 13.19 -0.65 -10.91
C ALA A 45 14.48 0.19 -10.90
N PRO A 46 15.56 -0.25 -11.59
CA PRO A 46 16.76 0.55 -11.72
C PRO A 46 16.47 1.96 -12.28
N GLY A 47 17.08 2.98 -11.69
CA GLY A 47 16.91 4.38 -12.09
C GLY A 47 15.78 5.14 -11.38
N LYS A 48 14.97 4.47 -10.55
CA LYS A 48 13.95 5.10 -9.70
C LYS A 48 14.46 5.35 -8.28
N ARG A 49 13.80 6.27 -7.56
CA ARG A 49 14.05 6.51 -6.13
C ARG A 49 13.85 5.22 -5.35
N ALA A 50 14.78 4.95 -4.43
CA ALA A 50 14.72 3.79 -3.54
C ALA A 50 13.78 4.07 -2.33
N ASP A 51 12.55 4.47 -2.63
CA ASP A 51 11.47 4.66 -1.67
C ASP A 51 10.68 3.36 -1.56
N LEU A 52 10.81 2.66 -0.44
CA LEU A 52 10.14 1.39 -0.23
C LEU A 52 9.87 1.09 1.25
N VAL A 53 8.95 0.17 1.49
CA VAL A 53 8.70 -0.42 2.81
C VAL A 53 8.86 -1.93 2.74
N VAL A 54 9.31 -2.52 3.85
CA VAL A 54 9.30 -3.97 4.06
C VAL A 54 8.17 -4.28 5.02
N LEU A 55 7.18 -5.03 4.55
CA LEU A 55 6.04 -5.46 5.36
C LEU A 55 6.34 -6.80 6.02
N GLY A 56 5.85 -6.98 7.24
CA GLY A 56 6.02 -8.21 8.03
C GLY A 56 5.18 -9.39 7.51
N ASP A 57 4.14 -9.08 6.74
CA ASP A 57 3.32 -10.07 6.05
C ASP A 57 2.88 -9.55 4.68
N ASP A 58 2.42 -10.46 3.84
CA ASP A 58 1.88 -10.14 2.52
C ASP A 58 0.39 -9.77 2.65
N PRO A 59 -0.02 -8.53 2.36
CA PRO A 59 -1.43 -8.11 2.44
C PRO A 59 -2.36 -8.93 1.54
N ARG A 60 -1.83 -9.68 0.56
CA ARG A 60 -2.58 -10.58 -0.32
C ARG A 60 -2.87 -11.94 0.33
N ARG A 61 -2.27 -12.25 1.47
CA ARG A 61 -2.28 -13.57 2.11
C ARG A 61 -2.91 -13.57 3.51
N VAL A 62 -3.30 -12.40 4.00
CA VAL A 62 -4.00 -12.23 5.28
C VAL A 62 -5.47 -11.91 5.06
N GLU A 63 -6.28 -12.10 6.10
CA GLU A 63 -7.64 -11.58 6.13
C GLU A 63 -7.65 -10.06 5.97
N VAL A 64 -8.60 -9.54 5.20
CA VAL A 64 -8.71 -8.11 4.87
C VAL A 64 -8.76 -7.23 6.13
N SER A 65 -9.44 -7.69 7.18
CA SER A 65 -9.53 -7.01 8.48
C SER A 65 -8.21 -6.91 9.23
N ARG A 66 -7.23 -7.77 8.89
CA ARG A 66 -5.91 -7.82 9.54
C ARG A 66 -4.83 -7.07 8.78
N ILE A 67 -5.11 -6.57 7.58
CA ILE A 67 -4.14 -5.82 6.78
C ILE A 67 -3.58 -4.62 7.55
N GLY A 68 -4.42 -3.92 8.33
CA GLY A 68 -4.01 -2.79 9.16
C GLY A 68 -3.13 -3.15 10.35
N GLU A 69 -3.03 -4.44 10.71
CA GLU A 69 -2.16 -4.95 11.77
C GLU A 69 -0.77 -5.36 11.26
N ILE A 70 -0.57 -5.40 9.94
CA ILE A 70 0.71 -5.78 9.35
C ILE A 70 1.78 -4.78 9.78
N GLU A 71 2.82 -5.29 10.44
CA GLU A 71 3.97 -4.49 10.85
C GLU A 71 4.72 -3.95 9.63
N VAL A 72 5.08 -2.67 9.67
CA VAL A 72 6.09 -2.10 8.77
C VAL A 72 7.45 -2.36 9.40
N VAL A 73 8.16 -3.38 8.90
CA VAL A 73 9.44 -3.83 9.46
C VAL A 73 10.55 -2.82 9.18
N ARG A 74 10.53 -2.20 8.00
CA ARG A 74 11.49 -1.17 7.59
C ARG A 74 10.85 -0.15 6.66
N THR A 75 11.34 1.09 6.73
CA THR A 75 11.06 2.14 5.75
C THR A 75 12.37 2.68 5.20
N PHE A 76 12.44 2.79 3.87
CA PHE A 76 13.55 3.44 3.18
C PHE A 76 13.05 4.66 2.41
N VAL A 77 13.76 5.77 2.52
CA VAL A 77 13.52 7.00 1.75
C VAL A 77 14.83 7.34 1.04
N GLU A 78 14.79 7.40 -0.28
CA GLU A 78 15.97 7.63 -1.14
C GLU A 78 17.13 6.65 -0.87
N GLY A 79 16.80 5.44 -0.39
CA GLY A 79 17.77 4.40 -0.04
C GLY A 79 18.31 4.48 1.39
N GLU A 80 17.92 5.48 2.17
CA GLU A 80 18.27 5.60 3.59
C GLU A 80 17.19 4.95 4.47
N ASP A 81 17.60 4.12 5.43
CA ASP A 81 16.72 3.50 6.41
C ASP A 81 16.27 4.54 7.44
N THR A 82 14.95 4.76 7.58
CA THR A 82 14.36 5.77 8.47
C THR A 82 13.63 5.19 9.68
N SER A 83 13.82 3.89 9.91
CA SER A 83 13.13 3.12 10.96
C SER A 83 13.71 3.35 12.36
#